data_AF-A0A537KNF1-F1
#
_entry.id   AF-A0A537KNF1-F1
#
_cell.length_a   1.000
_cell.length_b   1.000
_cell.length_c   1.000
_cell.angle_alpha   90.00
_cell.angle_beta   90.00
_cell.angle_gamma   90.00
#
_symmetry.space_group_name_H-M   'P 1'
#
loop_
_entity.id
_entity.type
_entity.pdbx_description
1 polymer ?
#
loop_
_entity_poly.entity_id
_entity_poly.type
_entity_poly.pdbx_seq_one_letter_code
_entity_poly.pdbx_strand_id
1 'polypeptide(L)'
;MINNILKDKPTKLFLGIIAFFCCNALIAETIGTKLFSLEKLFGFTPTPFTLFGESVTITLTCGVLLWPLEFVMTDIVNEYYGPKAVRRISFTAIALISYAFLMFYTAIHVPAADFWISSGAERNHIPNMQDAFNGIFGQGMRIIVGSLVAFLVSQLVDSYV
;
A
#
# COMPACT_ATOMS: atom_id res chain seq x y z
N MET A 1 8.42 -32.64 -6.50
CA MET A 1 7.47 -31.52 -6.32
C MET A 1 8.03 -30.18 -6.82
N ILE A 2 9.14 -29.67 -6.24
CA ILE A 2 9.78 -28.42 -6.70
C ILE A 2 10.21 -28.46 -8.18
N ASN A 3 10.78 -29.58 -8.64
CA ASN A 3 11.18 -29.72 -10.05
C ASN A 3 10.01 -29.63 -11.04
N ASN A 4 8.78 -29.96 -10.62
CA ASN A 4 7.60 -29.85 -11.47
C ASN A 4 7.13 -28.39 -11.55
N ILE A 5 7.18 -27.67 -10.42
CA ILE A 5 6.86 -26.24 -10.35
C ILE A 5 7.84 -25.40 -11.18
N LEU A 6 9.15 -25.72 -11.11
CA LEU A 6 10.18 -24.97 -11.81
C LEU A 6 10.25 -25.24 -13.32
N LYS A 7 9.78 -26.41 -13.77
CA LYS A 7 9.70 -26.75 -15.20
C LYS A 7 8.44 -26.22 -15.87
N ASP A 8 7.34 -26.06 -15.11
CA ASP A 8 6.09 -25.57 -15.65
C ASP A 8 6.11 -24.04 -15.83
N LYS A 9 6.16 -23.60 -17.09
CA LYS A 9 6.28 -22.17 -17.44
C LYS A 9 5.10 -21.32 -16.92
N PRO A 10 3.83 -21.74 -17.05
CA PRO A 10 2.69 -21.04 -16.49
C PRO A 10 2.77 -20.91 -14.97
N THR A 11 3.07 -21.99 -14.25
CA THR A 11 3.21 -21.93 -12.78
C THR A 11 4.34 -20.99 -12.36
N LYS A 12 5.47 -21.01 -13.07
CA LYS A 12 6.59 -20.10 -12.78
C LYS A 12 6.23 -18.63 -13.02
N LEU A 13 5.51 -18.33 -14.11
CA LEU A 13 5.03 -16.98 -14.40
C LEU A 13 4.02 -16.51 -13.35
N PHE A 14 3.07 -17.38 -12.99
CA PHE A 14 2.09 -17.12 -11.95
C PHE A 14 2.74 -16.75 -10.62
N LEU A 15 3.74 -17.50 -10.17
CA LEU A 15 4.49 -17.20 -8.95
C LEU A 15 5.19 -15.84 -9.02
N GLY A 16 5.77 -15.50 -10.18
CA GLY A 16 6.39 -14.19 -10.41
C GLY A 16 5.39 -13.04 -10.30
N ILE A 17 4.22 -13.18 -10.95
CA ILE A 17 3.14 -12.18 -10.91
C ILE A 17 2.62 -12.01 -9.48
N ILE A 18 2.40 -13.11 -8.74
CA ILE A 18 1.95 -13.06 -7.34
C ILE A 18 2.96 -12.30 -6.47
N ALA A 19 4.24 -12.66 -6.56
CA ALA A 19 5.26 -12.04 -5.73
C ALA A 19 5.35 -10.54 -6.01
N PHE A 20 5.30 -10.15 -7.28
CA PHE A 20 5.32 -8.75 -7.70
C PHE A 20 4.05 -8.00 -7.27
N PHE A 21 2.87 -8.61 -7.43
CA PHE A 21 1.59 -8.06 -6.99
C PHE A 21 1.57 -7.79 -5.49
N CYS A 22 1.90 -8.79 -4.67
CA CYS A 22 1.90 -8.64 -3.21
C CYS A 22 2.91 -7.58 -2.74
N CYS A 23 4.07 -7.49 -3.40
CA CYS A 23 5.08 -6.48 -3.09
C CYS A 23 4.58 -5.07 -3.43
N ASN A 24 4.01 -4.87 -4.62
CA ASN A 24 3.44 -3.59 -5.03
C ASN A 24 2.30 -3.15 -4.12
N ALA A 25 1.38 -4.06 -3.79
CA ALA A 25 0.26 -3.77 -2.89
C ALA A 25 0.75 -3.32 -1.51
N LEU A 26 1.77 -3.98 -0.96
CA LEU A 26 2.36 -3.58 0.32
C LEU A 26 3.05 -2.20 0.23
N ILE A 27 3.75 -1.91 -0.87
CA ILE A 27 4.38 -0.60 -1.08
C ILE A 27 3.31 0.49 -1.20
N ALA A 28 2.24 0.25 -1.97
CA ALA A 28 1.14 1.18 -2.19
C ALA A 28 0.51 1.62 -0.87
N GLU A 29 0.27 0.68 0.04
CA GLU A 29 -0.27 0.95 1.36
C GLU A 29 0.72 1.72 2.26
N THR A 30 2.02 1.43 2.14
CA THR A 30 3.05 2.12 2.95
C THR A 30 3.25 3.57 2.52
N ILE A 31 3.30 3.84 1.20
CA ILE A 31 3.46 5.19 0.66
C ILE A 31 2.14 5.97 0.63
N GLY A 32 1.00 5.29 0.79
CA GLY A 32 -0.34 5.87 0.80
C GLY A 32 -0.55 6.90 1.91
N THR A 33 0.28 6.88 2.94
CA THR A 33 0.30 7.87 4.03
C THR A 33 0.74 9.26 3.57
N LYS A 34 1.46 9.36 2.45
CA LYS A 34 1.87 10.64 1.86
C LYS A 34 0.77 11.18 0.95
N LEU A 35 0.33 12.40 1.24
CA LEU A 35 -0.61 13.14 0.40
C LEU A 35 0.12 14.05 -0.58
N PHE A 36 -0.40 14.18 -1.79
CA PHE A 36 0.07 15.13 -2.78
C PHE A 36 -1.10 15.87 -3.44
N SER A 37 -0.84 17.10 -3.90
CA SER A 37 -1.82 17.88 -4.66
C SER A 37 -1.69 17.55 -6.13
N LEU A 38 -2.80 17.12 -6.75
CA LEU A 38 -2.84 16.82 -8.17
C LEU A 38 -2.61 18.07 -9.01
N GLU A 39 -3.19 19.20 -8.59
CA GLU A 39 -3.06 20.48 -9.29
C GLU A 39 -1.59 20.93 -9.34
N LYS A 40 -0.88 20.84 -8.21
CA LYS A 40 0.56 21.15 -8.16
C LYS A 40 1.41 20.18 -8.98
N LEU A 41 1.02 18.91 -9.07
CA LEU A 41 1.74 17.92 -9.88
C LEU A 41 1.78 18.32 -11.37
N PHE A 42 0.69 18.92 -11.87
CA PHE A 42 0.60 19.40 -13.25
C PHE A 42 1.01 20.88 -13.41
N GLY A 43 1.55 21.52 -12.36
CA GLY A 43 1.99 22.91 -12.39
C GLY A 43 0.86 23.94 -12.32
N PHE A 44 -0.37 23.53 -12.01
CA PHE A 44 -1.49 24.45 -11.80
C PHE A 44 -1.50 25.02 -10.37
N THR A 45 -2.01 26.23 -10.23
CA THR A 45 -2.30 26.81 -8.92
C THR A 45 -3.52 26.10 -8.32
N PRO A 46 -3.46 25.57 -7.09
CA PRO A 46 -4.61 24.93 -6.46
C PRO A 46 -5.80 25.88 -6.43
N THR A 47 -6.90 25.46 -7.05
CA THR A 47 -8.16 26.19 -7.10
C THR A 47 -9.12 25.54 -6.10
N PRO A 48 -9.15 26.04 -4.85
CA PRO A 48 -10.09 25.50 -3.88
C PRO A 48 -11.52 25.71 -4.34
N PHE A 49 -12.32 24.65 -4.25
CA PHE A 49 -13.77 24.75 -4.42
C PHE A 49 -14.46 24.52 -3.07
N THR A 50 -15.61 25.14 -2.88
CA THR A 50 -16.34 25.07 -1.62
C THR A 50 -17.27 23.86 -1.63
N LEU A 51 -17.07 22.93 -0.69
CA LEU A 51 -17.92 21.77 -0.49
C LEU A 51 -18.39 21.77 0.98
N PHE A 52 -19.70 21.80 1.21
CA PHE A 52 -20.29 21.90 2.56
C PHE A 52 -19.81 23.09 3.41
N GLY A 53 -19.37 24.18 2.78
CA GLY A 53 -18.84 25.37 3.46
C GLY A 53 -17.33 25.30 3.75
N GLU A 54 -16.68 24.17 3.45
CA GLU A 54 -15.24 23.99 3.59
C GLU A 54 -14.51 24.14 2.25
N SER A 55 -13.29 24.68 2.32
CA SER A 55 -12.43 24.89 1.15
C SER A 55 -11.64 23.62 0.85
N VAL A 56 -11.99 22.92 -0.23
CA VAL A 56 -11.40 21.63 -0.61
C VAL A 56 -10.57 21.77 -1.88
N THR A 57 -9.42 21.12 -1.92
CA THR A 57 -8.52 21.03 -3.09
C THR A 57 -8.31 19.57 -3.49
N ILE A 58 -7.86 19.32 -4.71
CA ILE A 58 -7.68 17.94 -5.19
C ILE A 58 -6.38 17.36 -4.60
N THR A 59 -6.56 16.65 -3.50
CA THR A 59 -5.47 15.95 -2.78
C THR A 59 -5.65 14.44 -2.90
N LEU A 60 -4.59 13.75 -3.29
CA LEU A 60 -4.56 12.30 -3.47
C LEU A 60 -3.46 11.67 -2.61
N THR A 61 -3.58 10.38 -2.33
CA THR A 61 -2.54 9.60 -1.67
C THR A 61 -1.50 9.15 -2.71
N CYS A 62 -0.22 9.12 -2.34
CA CYS A 62 0.83 8.59 -3.22
C CYS A 62 0.66 7.10 -3.52
N GLY A 63 -0.16 6.37 -2.74
CA GLY A 63 -0.54 5.00 -3.03
C GLY A 63 -1.19 4.85 -4.41
N VAL A 64 -1.96 5.85 -4.86
CA VAL A 64 -2.65 5.89 -6.17
C VAL A 64 -1.71 5.60 -7.36
N LEU A 65 -0.42 5.87 -7.21
CA LEU A 65 0.58 5.72 -8.27
C LEU A 65 0.78 4.25 -8.70
N LEU A 66 0.58 3.29 -7.78
CA LEU A 66 0.80 1.86 -8.05
C LEU A 66 -0.47 1.12 -8.50
N TRP A 67 -1.66 1.67 -8.22
CA TRP A 67 -2.92 1.03 -8.55
C TRP A 67 -3.12 0.74 -10.05
N PRO A 68 -2.75 1.62 -11.02
CA PRO A 68 -2.87 1.28 -12.44
C PRO A 68 -2.12 0.00 -12.83
N LEU A 69 -0.97 -0.25 -12.19
CA LEU A 69 -0.19 -1.45 -12.42
C LEU A 69 -0.85 -2.68 -11.78
N GLU A 70 -1.42 -2.53 -10.58
CA GLU A 70 -2.15 -3.59 -9.91
C GLU A 70 -3.39 -4.03 -10.69
N PHE A 71 -4.17 -3.09 -11.24
CA PHE A 71 -5.33 -3.42 -12.06
C PHE A 71 -4.95 -4.22 -13.31
N VAL A 72 -3.91 -3.80 -14.04
CA VAL A 72 -3.42 -4.54 -15.20
C VAL A 72 -2.97 -5.96 -14.81
N MET A 73 -2.30 -6.11 -13.65
CA MET A 73 -1.89 -7.42 -13.17
C MET A 73 -3.09 -8.30 -12.80
N THR A 74 -4.08 -7.78 -12.09
CA THR A 74 -5.26 -8.56 -11.72
C THR A 74 -6.05 -9.00 -12.93
N ASP A 75 -6.16 -8.14 -13.95
CA ASP A 75 -6.83 -8.47 -15.22
C ASP A 75 -6.10 -9.62 -15.94
N ILE A 76 -4.77 -9.52 -16.08
CA ILE A 76 -3.96 -10.61 -16.66
C ILE A 76 -4.14 -11.91 -15.87
N VAL A 77 -4.15 -11.85 -14.53
CA VAL A 77 -4.34 -13.06 -13.74
C VAL A 77 -5.75 -13.64 -13.95
N ASN A 78 -6.76 -12.79 -13.99
CA ASN A 78 -8.15 -13.20 -14.16
C ASN A 78 -8.35 -13.90 -15.51
N GLU A 79 -7.82 -13.32 -16.59
CA GLU A 79 -7.97 -13.86 -17.95
C GLU A 79 -7.18 -15.17 -18.16
N TYR A 80 -5.94 -15.26 -17.66
CA TYR A 80 -5.06 -16.40 -17.92
C TYR A 80 -5.14 -17.54 -16.88
N TYR A 81 -5.42 -17.22 -15.61
CA TYR A 81 -5.42 -18.20 -14.51
C TYR A 81 -6.81 -18.34 -13.85
N GLY A 82 -7.77 -17.51 -14.24
CA GLY A 82 -9.14 -17.56 -13.80
C GLY A 82 -9.40 -16.87 -12.46
N PRO A 83 -10.68 -16.67 -12.11
CA PRO A 83 -11.10 -15.90 -10.93
C PRO A 83 -10.71 -16.56 -9.61
N LYS A 84 -10.58 -17.90 -9.59
CA LYS A 84 -10.10 -18.63 -8.41
C LYS A 84 -8.66 -18.29 -8.07
N ALA A 85 -7.83 -18.01 -9.07
CA ALA A 85 -6.45 -17.62 -8.88
C ALA A 85 -6.40 -16.21 -8.26
N VAL A 86 -7.08 -15.24 -8.86
CA VAL A 86 -7.20 -13.86 -8.35
C VAL A 86 -7.60 -13.86 -6.88
N ARG A 87 -8.69 -14.57 -6.53
CA ARG A 87 -9.16 -14.66 -5.14
C ARG A 87 -8.07 -15.13 -4.16
N ARG A 88 -7.26 -16.13 -4.54
CA ARG A 88 -6.15 -16.62 -3.70
C ARG A 88 -5.05 -15.58 -3.54
N ILE A 89 -4.71 -14.88 -4.61
CA ILE A 89 -3.71 -13.80 -4.56
C ILE A 89 -4.20 -12.70 -3.62
N SER A 90 -5.45 -12.27 -3.79
CA SER A 90 -6.04 -11.20 -2.98
C SER A 90 -6.06 -11.54 -1.50
N PHE A 91 -6.48 -12.75 -1.12
CA PHE A 91 -6.39 -13.20 0.28
C PHE A 91 -4.95 -13.26 0.80
N THR A 92 -4.01 -13.68 -0.04
CA THR A 92 -2.58 -13.72 0.33
C THR A 92 -2.04 -12.31 0.56
N ALA A 93 -2.36 -11.36 -0.33
CA ALA A 93 -1.98 -9.96 -0.19
C ALA A 93 -2.58 -9.36 1.09
N ILE A 94 -3.87 -9.57 1.35
CA ILE A 94 -4.54 -9.11 2.58
C ILE A 94 -3.85 -9.65 3.83
N ALA A 95 -3.50 -10.94 3.86
CA ALA A 95 -2.80 -11.55 4.98
C ALA A 95 -1.40 -10.94 5.19
N LEU A 96 -0.63 -10.76 4.11
CA LEU A 96 0.72 -10.17 4.17
C LEU A 96 0.68 -8.70 4.60
N ILE A 97 -0.26 -7.94 4.06
CA ILE A 97 -0.47 -6.53 4.41
C ILE A 97 -0.89 -6.42 5.88
N SER A 98 -1.84 -7.23 6.34
CA SER A 98 -2.26 -7.28 7.74
C SER A 98 -1.09 -7.62 8.68
N TYR A 99 -0.26 -8.59 8.29
CA TYR A 99 0.95 -8.95 9.03
C TYR A 99 1.94 -7.78 9.09
N ALA A 100 2.21 -7.13 7.97
CA ALA A 100 3.11 -5.97 7.94
C ALA A 100 2.64 -4.85 8.87
N PHE A 101 1.34 -4.58 8.91
CA PHE A 101 0.77 -3.56 9.80
C PHE A 101 0.82 -3.93 11.27
N LEU A 102 0.59 -5.20 11.60
CA LEU A 102 0.85 -5.68 12.96
C LEU A 102 2.31 -5.44 13.33
N MET A 103 3.25 -5.74 12.43
CA MET A 103 4.67 -5.51 12.67
C MET A 103 5.02 -4.02 12.80
N PHE A 104 4.44 -3.14 11.97
CA PHE A 104 4.62 -1.68 12.11
C PHE A 104 4.09 -1.18 13.45
N TYR A 105 2.91 -1.64 13.87
CA TYR A 105 2.35 -1.30 15.17
C TYR A 105 3.27 -1.73 16.32
N THR A 106 3.78 -2.96 16.27
CA THR A 106 4.74 -3.43 17.28
C THR A 106 6.02 -2.60 17.27
N ALA A 107 6.58 -2.29 16.10
CA ALA A 107 7.81 -1.53 15.94
C ALA A 107 7.71 -0.10 16.51
N ILE A 108 6.53 0.54 16.40
CA ILE A 108 6.28 1.86 16.99
C ILE A 108 6.37 1.83 18.54
N HIS A 109 5.95 0.72 19.17
CA HIS A 109 5.90 0.59 20.62
C HIS A 109 7.17 -0.01 21.24
N VAL A 110 8.07 -0.55 20.41
CA VAL A 110 9.38 -1.00 20.89
C VAL A 110 10.19 0.23 21.33
N PRO A 111 10.82 0.18 22.52
CA PRO A 111 11.65 1.28 23.01
C PRO A 111 12.77 1.63 22.01
N ALA A 112 12.88 2.91 21.68
CA ALA A 112 13.98 3.43 20.87
C ALA A 112 15.28 3.44 21.68
N ALA A 113 16.41 3.21 21.01
CA ALA A 113 17.72 3.43 21.61
C ALA A 113 18.01 4.94 21.72
N ASP A 114 18.74 5.36 22.75
CA ASP A 114 19.02 6.78 23.00
C ASP A 114 19.72 7.47 21.81
N PHE A 115 20.64 6.76 21.14
CA PHE A 115 21.33 7.30 19.96
C PHE A 115 20.41 7.42 18.73
N TRP A 116 19.37 6.59 18.64
CA TRP A 116 18.45 6.60 17.50
C TRP A 116 17.59 7.87 17.51
N ILE A 117 17.11 8.28 18.70
CA ILE A 117 16.24 9.44 18.89
C ILE A 117 16.85 10.71 18.27
N SER A 118 18.13 10.96 18.53
CA SER A 118 18.85 12.16 18.06
C SER A 118 19.54 12.00 16.70
N SER A 119 19.59 10.78 16.13
CA SER A 119 20.32 10.49 14.89
C SER A 119 19.89 11.34 13.67
N GLY A 120 18.65 11.81 13.65
CA GLY A 120 18.10 12.63 12.58
C GLY A 120 18.24 14.13 12.77
N ALA A 121 18.65 14.59 13.95
CA ALA A 121 18.60 16.00 14.33
C ALA A 121 19.60 16.84 13.52
N GLU A 122 20.84 16.37 13.40
CA GLU A 122 21.91 17.10 12.70
C GLU A 122 21.78 17.02 11.17
N ARG A 123 21.31 15.89 10.64
CA ARG A 123 21.37 15.59 9.20
C ARG A 123 20.07 15.87 8.45
N ASN A 124 18.93 15.68 9.10
CA ASN A 124 17.61 15.70 8.48
C ASN A 124 16.66 16.72 9.13
N HIS A 125 17.14 17.52 10.10
CA HIS A 125 16.30 18.44 10.89
C HIS A 125 15.11 17.74 11.57
N ILE A 126 15.27 16.47 11.97
CA ILE A 126 14.25 15.69 12.67
C ILE A 126 14.63 15.67 14.15
N PRO A 127 13.93 16.41 15.04
CA PRO A 127 14.32 16.52 16.45
C PRO A 127 14.21 15.21 17.22
N ASN A 128 13.25 14.37 16.85
CA ASN A 128 13.02 13.06 17.45
C ASN A 128 12.66 12.06 16.36
N MET A 129 13.56 11.10 16.11
CA MET A 129 13.36 10.08 15.10
C MET A 129 12.20 9.13 15.46
N GLN A 130 11.92 8.92 16.75
CA GLN A 130 10.80 8.08 17.20
C GLN A 130 9.45 8.73 16.87
N ASP A 131 9.34 10.04 17.09
CA ASP A 131 8.11 10.78 16.75
C ASP A 131 7.89 10.81 15.23
N ALA A 132 8.96 10.95 14.45
CA ALA A 132 8.87 10.87 12.99
C ALA A 132 8.45 9.46 12.52
N PHE A 133 9.01 8.41 13.11
CA PHE A 133 8.63 7.03 12.80
C PHE A 133 7.15 6.75 13.14
N ASN A 134 6.69 7.19 14.32
CA ASN A 134 5.29 7.11 14.71
C ASN A 134 4.39 7.99 13.82
N GLY A 135 4.86 9.16 13.38
CA GLY A 135 4.14 10.01 12.44
C GLY A 135 3.86 9.30 11.11
N ILE A 136 4.89 8.66 10.53
CA ILE A 136 4.79 7.99 9.22
C ILE A 136 3.98 6.70 9.33
N PHE A 137 4.34 5.80 10.24
CA PHE A 137 3.71 4.48 10.33
C PHE A 137 2.44 4.47 11.19
N GLY A 138 2.30 5.40 12.15
CA GLY A 138 1.17 5.49 13.07
C GLY A 138 -0.03 6.26 12.50
N GLN A 139 0.16 7.39 11.80
CA GLN A 139 -0.95 8.03 11.06
C GLN A 139 -1.53 7.09 10.00
N GLY A 140 -0.65 6.29 9.39
CA GLY A 140 -1.03 5.29 8.41
C GLY A 140 -2.06 4.30 8.92
N MET A 141 -1.97 3.85 10.18
CA MET A 141 -2.79 2.76 10.71
C MET A 141 -4.30 2.92 10.50
N ARG A 142 -4.86 4.14 10.63
CA ARG A 142 -6.30 4.38 10.43
C ARG A 142 -6.70 4.36 8.95
N ILE A 143 -5.92 5.05 8.11
CA ILE A 143 -6.13 5.10 6.65
C ILE A 143 -6.02 3.68 6.08
N ILE A 144 -5.04 2.93 6.57
CA ILE A 144 -4.73 1.58 6.18
C ILE A 144 -5.82 0.59 6.58
N VAL A 145 -6.38 0.70 7.78
CA VAL A 145 -7.53 -0.16 8.14
C VAL A 145 -8.70 0.14 7.20
N GLY A 146 -8.91 1.42 6.86
CA GLY A 146 -9.88 1.82 5.85
C GLY A 146 -9.62 1.22 4.45
N SER A 147 -8.38 1.33 3.94
CA SER A 147 -8.00 0.80 2.63
C SER A 147 -8.04 -0.72 2.58
N LEU A 148 -7.61 -1.41 3.64
CA LEU A 148 -7.61 -2.87 3.72
C LEU A 148 -9.05 -3.42 3.78
N VAL A 149 -9.95 -2.75 4.51
CA VAL A 149 -11.39 -3.08 4.48
C VAL A 149 -11.99 -2.80 3.11
N ALA A 150 -11.69 -1.65 2.50
CA ALA A 150 -12.18 -1.31 1.16
C ALA A 150 -11.67 -2.32 0.11
N PHE A 151 -10.39 -2.71 0.19
CA PHE A 151 -9.79 -3.72 -0.66
C PHE A 151 -10.42 -5.08 -0.44
N LEU A 152 -10.58 -5.54 0.81
CA LEU A 152 -11.27 -6.80 1.12
C LEU A 152 -12.68 -6.82 0.52
N VAL A 153 -13.46 -5.76 0.72
CA VAL A 153 -14.83 -5.65 0.17
C VAL A 153 -14.81 -5.64 -1.35
N SER A 154 -13.90 -4.88 -1.97
CA SER A 154 -13.72 -4.84 -3.43
C SER A 154 -13.43 -6.23 -4.00
N GLN A 155 -12.48 -6.95 -3.40
CA GLN A 155 -12.10 -8.30 -3.83
C GLN A 155 -13.22 -9.33 -3.62
N LEU A 156 -14.02 -9.17 -2.56
CA LEU A 156 -15.21 -10.01 -2.35
C LEU A 156 -16.26 -9.78 -3.45
N VAL A 157 -16.54 -8.52 -3.80
CA VAL A 157 -17.48 -8.15 -4.86
C VAL A 157 -16.99 -8.64 -6.22
N ASP A 158 -15.74 -8.35 -6.56
CA ASP A 158 -15.11 -8.72 -7.85
C ASP A 158 -15.09 -10.23 -8.07
N SER A 159 -15.04 -11.01 -6.98
CA SER A 159 -15.06 -12.47 -7.07
C SER A 159 -16.46 -13.11 -7.00
N TYR A 160 -17.51 -12.37 -6.65
CA TYR A 160 -18.89 -12.91 -6.55
C TYR A 160 -19.69 -12.74 -7.84
N VAL A 161 -19.32 -11.78 -8.69
CA VAL A 161 -19.81 -11.57 -10.06
C VAL A 161 -19.00 -12.43 -11.03
#